data_AF-A0A7X6VWX5-F1
#
_entry.id   AF-A0A7X6VWX5-F1
#
_cell.length_a   1.000
_cell.length_b   1.000
_cell.length_c   1.000
_cell.angle_alpha   90.00
_cell.angle_beta   90.00
_cell.angle_gamma   90.00
#
_symmetry.space_group_name_H-M   'P 1'
#
loop_
_entity.id
_entity.type
_entity.pdbx_description
1 polymer ?
#
loop_
_entity_poly.entity_id
_entity_poly.type
_entity_poly.pdbx_seq_one_letter_code
_entity_poly.pdbx_strand_id
1 'polypeptide(L)'
;MSDWAKQMISEIDEKLEGVKLRDQRFFRTDEFKRNIERIADFSEKCPVCSAEKLNIEEVLKTFEQAIKVPGKARREYDRLIGRLSGHLQKEHGFFPPFYFTYLFSFFGMLAGLLIGYFLMKIFPGWDYAMLTAGFVVGLISGYFSGNKRDNKVRLEKKLM
;
A
#
# COMPACT_ATOMS: atom_id res chain seq x y z
N MET A 1 16.59 11.62 -8.29
CA MET A 1 16.95 11.07 -6.98
C MET A 1 17.95 12.00 -6.31
N SER A 2 17.59 12.54 -5.14
CA SER A 2 18.48 13.40 -4.35
C SER A 2 19.72 12.65 -3.85
N ASP A 3 20.80 13.38 -3.56
CA ASP A 3 22.03 12.79 -3.01
C ASP A 3 21.82 12.16 -1.64
N TRP A 4 20.93 12.72 -0.82
CA TRP A 4 20.52 12.14 0.46
C TRP A 4 19.89 10.75 0.28
N ALA A 5 18.95 10.58 -0.67
CA ALA A 5 18.31 9.29 -0.90
C ALA A 5 19.32 8.23 -1.38
N LYS A 6 20.25 8.61 -2.27
CA LYS A 6 21.32 7.72 -2.73
C LYS A 6 22.20 7.26 -1.57
N GLN A 7 22.57 8.17 -0.67
CA GLN A 7 23.39 7.85 0.50
C GLN A 7 22.68 6.84 1.41
N MET A 8 21.42 7.10 1.76
CA MET A 8 20.64 6.20 2.63
C MET A 8 20.43 4.82 2.00
N ILE A 9 20.15 4.76 0.70
CA ILE A 9 19.99 3.50 -0.03
C ILE A 9 21.30 2.72 -0.09
N SER A 10 22.42 3.41 -0.35
CA SER A 10 23.74 2.78 -0.34
C SER A 10 24.08 2.17 1.02
N GLU A 11 23.76 2.87 2.12
CA GLU A 11 23.96 2.35 3.48
C GLU A 11 23.08 1.12 3.75
N ILE A 12 21.85 1.10 3.24
CA ILE A 12 20.98 -0.09 3.32
C ILE A 12 21.59 -1.24 2.53
N ASP A 13 22.03 -1.00 1.30
CA ASP A 13 22.55 -2.04 0.42
C ASP A 13 23.84 -2.66 0.99
N GLU A 14 24.72 -1.84 1.58
CA GLU A 14 25.89 -2.31 2.33
C GLU A 14 25.48 -3.20 3.53
N LYS A 15 24.50 -2.76 4.32
CA LYS A 15 23.99 -3.55 5.47
C LYS A 15 23.24 -4.82 5.06
N LEU A 16 22.80 -4.93 3.81
CA LEU A 16 22.14 -6.11 3.25
C LEU A 16 23.12 -7.07 2.56
N GLU A 17 24.40 -6.72 2.47
CA GLU A 17 25.40 -7.59 1.85
C GLU A 17 25.44 -8.95 2.55
N GLY A 18 25.31 -10.04 1.77
CA GLY A 18 25.22 -11.40 2.29
C GLY A 18 23.85 -11.83 2.85
N VAL A 19 22.85 -10.94 2.92
CA VAL A 19 21.48 -11.30 3.33
C VAL A 19 20.73 -11.95 2.17
N LYS A 20 20.08 -13.09 2.42
CA LYS A 20 19.32 -13.83 1.39
C LYS A 20 18.13 -13.00 0.89
N LEU A 21 17.87 -13.05 -0.43
CA LEU A 21 16.73 -12.36 -1.06
C LEU A 21 15.38 -12.64 -0.40
N ARG A 22 15.15 -13.87 0.07
CA ARG A 22 13.92 -14.24 0.79
C ARG A 22 13.75 -13.39 2.05
N ASP A 23 14.83 -13.19 2.79
CA ASP A 23 14.80 -12.47 4.06
C ASP A 23 14.67 -10.96 3.77
N GLN A 24 15.32 -10.45 2.73
CA GLN A 24 15.12 -9.08 2.24
C GLN A 24 13.65 -8.76 1.91
N ARG A 25 12.94 -9.71 1.25
CA ARG A 25 11.50 -9.60 0.97
C ARG A 25 10.66 -9.66 2.24
N PHE A 26 10.96 -10.62 3.13
CA PHE A 26 10.27 -10.73 4.42
C PHE A 26 10.38 -9.42 5.22
N PHE A 27 11.54 -8.78 5.18
CA PHE A 27 11.80 -7.52 5.84
C PHE A 27 11.42 -6.27 5.02
N ARG A 28 10.79 -6.42 3.86
CA ARG A 28 10.26 -5.32 3.03
C ARG A 28 11.31 -4.23 2.73
N THR A 29 12.57 -4.62 2.59
CA THR A 29 13.69 -3.68 2.40
C THR A 29 13.56 -2.88 1.09
N ASP A 30 13.05 -3.51 0.03
CA ASP A 30 12.74 -2.84 -1.24
C ASP A 30 11.63 -1.80 -1.12
N GLU A 31 10.62 -2.04 -0.26
CA GLU A 31 9.59 -1.04 0.01
C GLU A 31 10.18 0.15 0.77
N PHE A 32 11.04 -0.12 1.74
CA PHE A 32 11.72 0.94 2.49
C PHE A 32 12.58 1.81 1.58
N LYS A 33 13.41 1.21 0.71
CA LYS A 33 14.21 1.94 -0.30
C LYS A 33 13.34 2.80 -1.21
N ARG A 34 12.26 2.24 -1.79
CA ARG A 34 11.32 3.01 -2.64
C ARG A 34 10.67 4.16 -1.89
N ASN A 35 10.34 3.97 -0.61
CA ASN A 35 9.79 5.04 0.21
C ASN A 35 10.82 6.15 0.50
N ILE A 36 12.09 5.82 0.74
CA ILE A 36 13.17 6.80 0.90
C ILE A 36 13.29 7.69 -0.34
N GLU A 37 13.28 7.10 -1.54
CA GLU A 37 13.32 7.85 -2.80
C GLU A 37 12.16 8.85 -2.90
N ARG A 38 10.94 8.37 -2.64
CA ARG A 38 9.72 9.20 -2.72
C ARG A 38 9.73 10.31 -1.68
N ILE A 39 10.09 10.00 -0.44
CA ILE A 39 10.20 10.99 0.65
C ILE A 39 11.18 12.09 0.25
N ALA A 40 12.31 11.72 -0.34
CA ALA A 40 13.26 12.71 -0.83
C ALA A 40 12.66 13.61 -1.91
N ASP A 41 11.96 13.04 -2.89
CA ASP A 41 11.32 13.79 -3.98
C ASP A 41 10.23 14.77 -3.48
N PHE A 42 9.55 14.45 -2.37
CA PHE A 42 8.50 15.32 -1.79
C PHE A 42 8.99 16.22 -0.65
N SER A 43 10.19 16.01 -0.12
CA SER A 43 10.68 16.69 1.09
C SER A 43 10.74 18.22 0.99
N GLU A 44 10.92 18.77 -0.20
CA GLU A 44 10.94 20.23 -0.41
C GLU A 44 9.55 20.87 -0.26
N LYS A 45 8.48 20.10 -0.51
CA LYS A 45 7.09 20.60 -0.60
C LYS A 45 6.20 20.05 0.51
N CYS A 46 6.60 18.97 1.16
CA CYS A 46 5.85 18.33 2.23
C CYS A 46 6.65 18.36 3.55
N PRO A 47 6.19 19.10 4.57
CA PRO A 47 6.90 19.22 5.84
C PRO A 47 6.98 17.87 6.58
N VAL A 48 5.98 17.00 6.41
CA VAL A 48 5.99 15.65 6.98
C VAL A 48 7.10 14.80 6.32
N CYS A 49 7.20 14.80 4.99
CA CYS A 49 8.30 14.13 4.29
C CYS A 49 9.67 14.65 4.71
N SER A 50 9.80 15.97 4.92
CA SER A 50 11.04 16.56 5.42
C SER A 50 11.40 16.05 6.82
N ALA A 51 10.43 16.03 7.74
CA ALA A 51 10.62 15.54 9.10
C ALA A 51 10.93 14.04 9.16
N GLU A 52 10.34 13.24 8.27
CA GLU A 52 10.57 11.79 8.23
C GLU A 52 12.01 11.40 7.83
N LYS A 53 12.78 12.29 7.18
CA LYS A 53 14.21 12.05 6.90
C LYS A 53 15.00 11.74 8.18
N LEU A 54 14.75 12.48 9.25
CA LEU A 54 15.41 12.27 10.54
C LEU A 54 15.05 10.91 11.15
N ASN A 55 13.78 10.49 11.01
CA ASN A 55 13.35 9.18 11.51
C ASN A 55 13.95 8.02 10.71
N ILE A 56 14.12 8.21 9.40
CA ILE A 56 14.80 7.25 8.52
C ILE A 56 16.26 7.08 8.96
N GLU A 57 16.97 8.19 9.15
CA GLU A 57 18.36 8.18 9.64
C GLU A 57 18.48 7.50 11.01
N GLU A 58 17.55 7.76 11.93
CA GLU A 58 17.57 7.13 13.25
C GLU A 58 17.33 5.62 13.18
N VAL A 59 16.39 5.16 12.36
CA VAL A 59 16.13 3.72 12.17
C VAL A 59 17.31 3.04 11.49
N LEU A 60 18.01 3.70 10.56
CA LEU A 60 19.18 3.15 9.88
C LEU A 60 20.31 2.78 10.85
N LYS A 61 20.51 3.53 11.93
CA LYS A 61 21.48 3.20 12.99
C LYS A 61 21.26 1.82 13.60
N THR A 62 20.01 1.34 13.63
CA THR A 62 19.63 0.04 14.22
C THR A 62 19.13 -0.97 13.18
N PHE A 63 19.29 -0.67 11.88
CA PHE A 63 18.73 -1.46 10.79
C PHE A 63 19.26 -2.89 10.74
N GLU A 64 20.57 -3.08 10.94
CA GLU A 64 21.19 -4.42 10.95
C GLU A 64 20.58 -5.30 12.06
N GLN A 65 20.32 -4.72 13.24
CA GLN A 65 19.62 -5.40 14.31
C GLN A 65 18.17 -5.72 13.92
N ALA A 66 17.48 -4.79 13.27
CA ALA A 66 16.09 -4.93 12.84
C ALA A 66 15.86 -6.05 11.82
N ILE A 67 16.87 -6.42 11.02
CA ILE A 67 16.79 -7.50 10.03
C ILE A 67 17.38 -8.84 10.52
N LYS A 68 18.10 -8.86 11.65
CA LYS A 68 18.68 -10.10 12.20
C LYS A 68 17.91 -10.64 13.39
N VAL A 69 17.38 -9.75 14.25
CA VAL A 69 16.82 -10.13 15.54
C VAL A 69 15.43 -9.52 15.73
N PRO A 70 14.40 -10.32 16.04
CA PRO A 70 13.11 -9.78 16.44
C PRO A 70 13.25 -8.99 17.74
N GLY A 71 12.66 -7.79 17.81
CA GLY A 71 12.85 -6.94 18.98
C GLY A 71 12.30 -5.53 18.83
N LYS A 72 12.82 -4.60 19.62
CA LYS A 72 12.43 -3.17 19.57
C LYS A 72 12.81 -2.55 18.22
N ALA A 73 14.05 -2.73 17.77
CA ALA A 73 14.53 -2.22 16.48
C ALA A 73 13.65 -2.69 15.31
N ARG A 74 13.26 -3.98 15.30
CA ARG A 74 12.34 -4.52 14.29
C ARG A 74 10.99 -3.80 14.28
N ARG A 75 10.39 -3.60 15.46
CA ARG A 75 9.08 -2.94 15.58
C ARG A 75 9.13 -1.47 15.16
N GLU A 76 10.21 -0.75 15.51
CA GLU A 76 10.40 0.64 15.07
C GLU A 76 10.53 0.73 13.55
N TYR A 77 11.33 -0.15 12.95
CA TYR A 77 11.46 -0.23 11.50
C TYR A 77 10.13 -0.54 10.79
N ASP A 78 9.38 -1.55 11.25
CA ASP A 78 8.08 -1.89 10.67
C ASP A 78 7.05 -0.75 10.81
N ARG A 79 7.04 -0.08 11.96
CA ARG A 79 6.18 1.10 12.20
C ARG A 79 6.57 2.25 11.28
N LEU A 80 7.86 2.50 11.09
CA LEU A 80 8.34 3.53 10.18
C LEU A 80 7.87 3.23 8.76
N ILE A 81 8.09 2.01 8.23
CA ILE A 81 7.59 1.65 6.89
C ILE A 81 6.08 1.87 6.80
N GLY A 82 5.30 1.39 7.78
CA GLY A 82 3.85 1.58 7.80
C GLY A 82 3.44 3.05 7.80
N ARG A 83 4.14 3.90 8.57
CA ARG A 83 3.90 5.34 8.64
C ARG A 83 4.23 6.03 7.32
N LEU A 84 5.39 5.74 6.73
CA LEU A 84 5.81 6.28 5.43
C LEU A 84 4.83 5.88 4.32
N SER A 85 4.50 4.60 4.22
CA SER A 85 3.54 4.08 3.24
C SER A 85 2.16 4.73 3.42
N GLY A 86 1.67 4.82 4.67
CA GLY A 86 0.38 5.47 4.96
C GLY A 86 0.36 6.96 4.59
N HIS A 87 1.44 7.69 4.84
CA HIS A 87 1.56 9.09 4.47
C HIS A 87 1.63 9.26 2.94
N LEU A 88 2.48 8.50 2.25
CA LEU A 88 2.60 8.52 0.80
C LEU A 88 1.27 8.17 0.11
N GLN A 89 0.48 7.27 0.70
CA GLN A 89 -0.85 6.96 0.19
C GLN A 89 -1.83 8.13 0.34
N LYS A 90 -1.92 8.71 1.53
CA LYS A 90 -2.92 9.74 1.84
C LYS A 90 -2.60 11.08 1.19
N GLU A 91 -1.35 11.51 1.26
CA GLU A 91 -0.94 12.86 0.85
C GLU A 91 -0.36 12.91 -0.57
N HIS A 92 0.27 11.81 -1.03
CA HIS A 92 0.97 11.77 -2.32
C HIS A 92 0.33 10.83 -3.35
N GLY A 93 -0.74 10.11 -2.97
CA GLY A 93 -1.52 9.27 -3.86
C GLY A 93 -0.81 7.99 -4.32
N PHE A 94 0.12 7.45 -3.53
CA PHE A 94 0.75 6.16 -3.80
C PHE A 94 -0.12 5.02 -3.27
N PHE A 95 -0.60 4.14 -4.14
CA PHE A 95 -1.49 3.06 -3.74
C PHE A 95 -0.84 1.70 -3.96
N PRO A 96 -1.12 0.71 -3.08
CA PRO A 96 -0.73 -0.66 -3.36
C PRO A 96 -1.45 -1.17 -4.62
N PRO A 97 -0.90 -2.20 -5.29
CA PRO A 97 -1.55 -2.81 -6.45
C PRO A 97 -2.98 -3.24 -6.12
N PHE A 98 -3.91 -3.01 -7.07
CA PHE A 98 -5.32 -3.39 -6.97
C PHE A 98 -6.13 -2.75 -5.83
N TYR A 99 -5.63 -1.66 -5.24
CA TYR A 99 -6.29 -0.98 -4.12
C TYR A 99 -7.74 -0.60 -4.43
N PHE A 100 -7.99 0.10 -5.53
CA PHE A 100 -9.34 0.57 -5.86
C PHE A 100 -10.22 -0.57 -6.37
N THR A 101 -9.63 -1.55 -7.07
CA THR A 101 -10.33 -2.78 -7.49
C THR A 101 -10.92 -3.49 -6.28
N TYR A 102 -10.12 -3.78 -5.25
CA TYR A 102 -10.62 -4.44 -4.05
C TYR A 102 -11.62 -3.58 -3.29
N LEU A 103 -11.34 -2.29 -3.12
CA LEU A 103 -12.23 -1.38 -2.40
C LEU A 103 -13.61 -1.29 -3.08
N PHE A 104 -13.64 -1.10 -4.39
CA PHE A 104 -14.90 -0.92 -5.13
C PHE A 104 -15.63 -2.24 -5.34
N SER A 105 -14.92 -3.35 -5.52
CA SER A 105 -15.55 -4.69 -5.53
C SER A 105 -16.22 -5.00 -4.20
N PHE A 106 -15.59 -4.69 -3.06
CA PHE A 106 -16.19 -4.89 -1.74
C PHE A 106 -17.47 -4.06 -1.55
N PHE A 107 -17.42 -2.75 -1.81
CA PHE A 107 -18.62 -1.90 -1.68
C PHE A 107 -19.68 -2.19 -2.74
N GLY A 108 -19.28 -2.54 -3.96
CA GLY A 108 -20.17 -2.97 -5.03
C GLY A 108 -20.93 -4.24 -4.64
N MET A 109 -20.24 -5.21 -4.04
CA MET A 109 -20.84 -6.43 -3.50
C MET A 109 -21.86 -6.14 -2.40
N LEU A 110 -21.54 -5.25 -1.44
CA LEU A 110 -22.49 -4.85 -0.38
C LEU A 110 -23.71 -4.14 -0.96
N ALA A 111 -23.51 -3.18 -1.86
CA ALA A 111 -24.60 -2.47 -2.53
C ALA A 111 -25.47 -3.44 -3.37
N GLY A 112 -24.83 -4.37 -4.07
CA GLY A 112 -25.49 -5.40 -4.86
C GLY A 112 -26.33 -6.34 -4.02
N LEU A 113 -25.83 -6.77 -2.85
CA LEU A 113 -26.58 -7.57 -1.89
C LEU A 113 -27.79 -6.81 -1.34
N LEU A 114 -27.64 -5.54 -1.01
CA LEU A 114 -28.76 -4.70 -0.55
C LEU A 114 -29.85 -4.59 -1.62
N ILE A 115 -29.47 -4.27 -2.86
CA ILE A 115 -30.40 -4.19 -3.99
C ILE A 115 -31.06 -5.56 -4.26
N GLY A 116 -30.26 -6.63 -4.27
CA GLY A 116 -30.73 -7.99 -4.46
C GLY A 116 -31.74 -8.43 -3.40
N TYR A 117 -31.53 -8.04 -2.13
CA TYR A 117 -32.47 -8.28 -1.04
C TYR A 117 -33.81 -7.55 -1.24
N PHE A 118 -33.79 -6.30 -1.73
CA PHE A 118 -35.03 -5.61 -2.06
C PHE A 118 -35.77 -6.27 -3.23
N LEU A 119 -35.05 -6.67 -4.29
CA LEU A 119 -35.63 -7.38 -5.43
C LEU A 119 -36.24 -8.73 -5.03
N MET A 120 -35.57 -9.44 -4.13
CA MET A 120 -36.04 -10.69 -3.53
C MET A 120 -37.42 -10.53 -2.87
N LYS A 121 -37.67 -9.40 -2.18
CA LYS A 121 -38.97 -9.10 -1.56
C LYS A 121 -40.07 -8.72 -2.56
N ILE A 122 -39.69 -8.11 -3.69
CA ILE A 122 -40.62 -7.71 -4.75
C ILE A 122 -40.99 -8.91 -5.64
N PHE A 123 -40.04 -9.81 -5.89
CA PHE A 123 -40.17 -10.97 -6.78
C PHE A 123 -39.95 -12.29 -6.02
N PRO A 124 -40.90 -12.72 -5.16
CA PRO A 124 -40.71 -13.87 -4.27
C PRO A 124 -40.52 -15.20 -5.02
N GLY A 125 -40.97 -15.32 -6.26
CA GLY A 125 -40.72 -16.51 -7.10
C GLY A 125 -39.25 -16.68 -7.52
N TRP A 126 -38.41 -15.68 -7.29
CA TRP A 126 -37.00 -15.63 -7.69
C TRP A 126 -36.07 -15.33 -6.51
N ASP A 127 -36.50 -15.67 -5.29
CA ASP A 127 -35.92 -15.29 -3.98
C ASP A 127 -34.37 -15.18 -3.98
N TYR A 128 -33.67 -16.30 -3.84
CA TYR A 128 -32.20 -16.34 -3.83
C TYR A 128 -31.56 -15.97 -5.17
N ALA A 129 -32.27 -16.13 -6.29
CA ALA A 129 -31.77 -15.77 -7.60
C ALA A 129 -31.57 -14.24 -7.72
N MET A 130 -32.47 -13.44 -7.15
CA MET A 130 -32.35 -11.98 -7.13
C MET A 130 -31.20 -11.52 -6.22
N LEU A 131 -31.03 -12.18 -5.07
CA LEU A 131 -29.93 -11.87 -4.16
C LEU A 131 -28.55 -12.17 -4.78
N THR A 132 -28.41 -13.34 -5.42
CA THR A 132 -27.17 -13.74 -6.12
C THR A 132 -26.91 -12.90 -7.36
N ALA A 133 -27.94 -12.57 -8.15
CA ALA A 133 -27.80 -11.66 -9.28
C ALA A 133 -27.32 -10.27 -8.82
N GLY A 134 -27.89 -9.72 -7.75
CA GLY A 134 -27.46 -8.46 -7.16
C GLY A 134 -26.00 -8.49 -6.72
N PHE A 135 -25.57 -9.54 -6.02
CA PHE A 135 -24.17 -9.76 -5.63
C PHE A 135 -23.23 -9.74 -6.84
N VAL A 136 -23.53 -10.52 -7.89
CA VAL A 136 -22.68 -10.66 -9.08
C VAL A 136 -22.59 -9.34 -9.84
N VAL A 137 -23.73 -8.67 -10.08
CA VAL A 137 -23.76 -7.38 -10.78
C VAL A 137 -23.00 -6.32 -9.99
N GLY A 138 -23.17 -6.28 -8.66
CA GLY A 138 -22.45 -5.38 -7.77
C GLY A 138 -20.93 -5.62 -7.78
N LEU A 139 -20.51 -6.88 -7.71
CA LEU A 139 -19.10 -7.26 -7.77
C LEU A 139 -18.43 -6.87 -9.10
N ILE A 140 -19.08 -7.20 -10.21
CA ILE A 140 -18.55 -6.94 -11.57
C ILE A 140 -18.46 -5.43 -11.82
N SER A 141 -19.52 -4.67 -11.50
CA SER A 141 -19.52 -3.21 -11.67
C SER A 141 -18.46 -2.53 -10.80
N GLY A 142 -18.28 -2.99 -9.56
CA GLY A 142 -17.20 -2.55 -8.67
C GLY A 142 -15.81 -2.85 -9.23
N TYR A 143 -15.61 -4.06 -9.75
CA TYR A 143 -14.34 -4.50 -10.34
C TYR A 143 -13.91 -3.60 -11.52
N PHE A 144 -14.80 -3.38 -12.49
CA PHE A 144 -14.48 -2.55 -13.66
C PHE A 144 -14.20 -1.09 -13.26
N SER A 145 -14.99 -0.55 -12.34
CA SER A 145 -14.82 0.82 -11.84
C SER A 145 -13.50 0.99 -11.09
N GLY A 146 -13.14 0.02 -10.26
CA GLY A 146 -11.89 0.02 -9.50
C GLY A 146 -10.67 -0.17 -10.39
N ASN A 147 -10.72 -1.12 -11.34
CA ASN A 147 -9.63 -1.37 -12.29
C ASN A 147 -9.34 -0.13 -13.17
N LYS A 148 -10.37 0.64 -13.55
CA LYS A 148 -10.18 1.92 -14.26
C LYS A 148 -9.34 2.91 -13.44
N ARG A 149 -9.57 2.98 -12.12
CA ARG A 149 -8.77 3.84 -11.22
C ARG A 149 -7.36 3.30 -10.99
N ASP A 150 -7.21 2.00 -10.75
CA ASP A 150 -5.90 1.38 -10.59
C ASP A 150 -5.05 1.52 -11.86
N ASN A 151 -5.66 1.46 -13.06
CA ASN A 151 -4.99 1.76 -14.32
C ASN A 151 -4.44 3.19 -14.35
N LYS A 152 -5.21 4.16 -13.87
CA LYS A 152 -4.75 5.55 -13.77
C LYS A 152 -3.55 5.68 -12.83
N VAL A 153 -3.60 5.05 -11.64
CA VAL A 153 -2.47 5.01 -10.70
C VAL A 153 -1.22 4.40 -11.34
N ARG A 154 -1.38 3.31 -12.09
CA ARG A 154 -0.28 2.67 -12.83
C ARG A 154 0.32 3.58 -13.90
N LEU A 155 -0.52 4.24 -14.69
CA LEU A 155 -0.09 5.18 -15.72
C LEU A 155 0.65 6.39 -15.13
N GLU A 156 0.23 6.85 -13.96
CA GLU A 156 0.90 7.92 -13.20
C GLU A 156 2.16 7.46 -12.45
N LYS A 157 2.53 6.17 -12.53
CA LYS A 157 3.66 5.56 -11.80
C LYS A 157 3.57 5.72 -10.27
N LYS A 158 2.35 5.75 -9.73
CA LYS A 158 2.07 5.90 -8.29
C LYS A 158 1.74 4.58 -7.59
N LEU A 159 2.34 3.48 -8.04
CA LEU A 159 2.26 2.22 -7.32
C LEU A 159 3.21 2.23 -6.12
N MET A 160 2.77 1.66 -5.00
CA MET A 160 3.55 1.54 -3.76
C MET A 160 4.66 0.49 -3.83
#